data_AF-A0AAE1AE13-F1
#
_entry.id   AF-A0AAE1AE13-F1
#
_cell.length_a   1.000
_cell.length_b   1.000
_cell.length_c   1.000
_cell.angle_alpha   90.00
_cell.angle_beta   90.00
_cell.angle_gamma   90.00
#
_symmetry.space_group_name_H-M   'P 1'
#
loop_
_entity.id
_entity.type
_entity.pdbx_description
1 polymer ?
#
loop_
_entity_poly.entity_id
_entity_poly.type
_entity_poly.pdbx_seq_one_letter_code
_entity_poly.pdbx_strand_id
1 'polypeptide(L)'
;MGIKTALHVVLAVACLAVIVTAGRGNGRGQRRGNRGRHREPRGDRVQWTRTLSDGVTVEETALIASEHDVIIFKSQDNSSESLGFQTSEVYYGFDGDEPIMAISTRGRRRGRPCFLTTPQQSYADLVAALRARNGTTVSFSSTLQLNAQVGSMNNTLARAFSRQNPLMRRVCTRNKYYDTRVQGETVEGEETRLIKTLAAENQVEITFPVVSRQRDARRNRGNRRGRGGRRGNRRGGRRGGRRGERPGRGARGQRRGRRQGRRNRNRGTVLEE
;
A
#
# COMPACT_ATOMS: atom_id res chain seq x y z
N MET A 1 16.33 44.88 -44.27
CA MET A 1 15.20 44.59 -43.37
C MET A 1 15.44 43.23 -42.74
N GLY A 2 15.60 43.17 -41.42
CA GLY A 2 15.92 41.93 -40.70
C GLY A 2 16.27 42.26 -39.26
N ILE A 3 15.25 42.55 -38.46
CA ILE A 3 15.36 43.06 -37.09
C ILE A 3 14.83 41.98 -36.12
N LYS A 4 15.55 41.84 -35.00
CA LYS A 4 15.17 41.32 -33.65
C LYS A 4 15.34 39.82 -33.33
N THR A 5 16.55 39.54 -32.81
CA THR A 5 16.81 39.00 -31.46
C THR A 5 15.61 38.77 -30.52
N ALA A 6 15.54 37.59 -29.90
CA ALA A 6 15.02 37.43 -28.53
C ALA A 6 15.65 36.22 -27.82
N LEU A 7 16.76 36.51 -27.13
CA LEU A 7 17.38 35.76 -26.05
C LEU A 7 16.46 35.80 -24.82
N HIS A 8 16.02 34.69 -24.25
CA HIS A 8 15.51 34.63 -22.88
C HIS A 8 16.08 33.40 -22.16
N VAL A 9 17.23 33.62 -21.54
CA VAL A 9 17.75 32.85 -20.40
C VAL A 9 17.07 33.41 -19.16
N VAL A 10 16.37 32.58 -18.38
CA VAL A 10 16.14 32.86 -16.96
C VAL A 10 16.43 31.59 -16.16
N LEU A 11 17.61 31.61 -15.55
CA LEU A 11 18.07 30.75 -14.48
C LEU A 11 17.29 31.10 -13.20
N ALA A 12 16.69 30.13 -12.53
CA ALA A 12 16.24 30.28 -11.15
C ALA A 12 16.63 29.04 -10.35
N VAL A 13 17.87 29.03 -9.87
CA VAL A 13 18.38 28.05 -8.89
C VAL A 13 18.07 28.62 -7.51
N ALA A 14 16.97 28.16 -6.91
CA ALA A 14 16.65 28.44 -5.52
C ALA A 14 17.23 27.33 -4.63
N CYS A 15 18.34 27.61 -3.96
CA CYS A 15 18.87 26.80 -2.86
C CYS A 15 17.94 26.89 -1.65
N LEU A 16 17.05 25.92 -1.49
CA LEU A 16 16.29 25.72 -0.25
C LEU A 16 17.11 24.89 0.74
N ALA A 17 17.54 25.54 1.83
CA ALA A 17 18.15 24.89 2.97
C ALA A 17 17.13 23.97 3.66
N VAL A 18 17.36 22.66 3.59
CA VAL A 18 16.54 21.66 4.29
C VAL A 18 16.93 21.64 5.77
N ILE A 19 16.04 22.13 6.62
CA ILE A 19 16.14 22.00 8.08
C ILE A 19 15.76 20.57 8.46
N VAL A 20 16.76 19.72 8.73
CA VAL A 20 16.55 18.38 9.31
C VAL A 20 16.25 18.53 10.80
N THR A 21 14.97 18.52 11.17
CA THR A 21 14.58 18.42 12.58
C THR A 21 14.64 16.96 13.04
N ALA A 22 15.76 16.59 13.67
CA ALA A 22 15.91 15.32 14.36
C ALA A 22 15.06 15.31 15.66
N GLY A 23 13.80 14.87 15.55
CA GLY A 23 12.92 14.64 16.69
C GLY A 23 13.43 13.48 17.56
N ARG A 24 13.99 13.81 18.74
CA ARG A 24 14.34 12.85 19.80
C ARG A 24 13.12 12.06 20.26
N GLY A 25 13.24 10.74 20.19
CA GLY A 25 12.20 9.79 20.56
C GLY A 25 11.91 9.72 22.06
N ASN A 26 10.64 9.52 22.39
CA ASN A 26 10.22 8.97 23.67
C ASN A 26 9.68 7.56 23.47
N GLY A 27 10.54 6.58 23.78
CA GLY A 27 10.24 5.16 23.74
C GLY A 27 9.21 4.77 24.80
N ARG A 28 8.03 4.34 24.34
CA ARG A 28 7.12 3.52 25.15
C ARG A 28 6.76 2.24 24.41
N GLY A 29 7.46 1.17 24.80
CA GLY A 29 6.96 -0.21 24.87
C GLY A 29 6.28 -0.81 23.65
N GLN A 30 7.04 -1.19 22.62
CA GLN A 30 6.56 -2.13 21.60
C GLN A 30 7.03 -3.57 21.89
N ARG A 31 6.35 -4.23 22.85
CA ARG A 31 6.19 -5.69 22.81
C ARG A 31 5.13 -6.02 21.75
N ARG A 32 5.47 -5.87 20.47
CA ARG A 32 4.65 -6.39 19.37
C ARG A 32 5.29 -7.66 18.84
N GLY A 33 4.58 -8.76 19.03
CA GLY A 33 4.96 -10.08 18.58
C GLY A 33 5.48 -10.08 17.15
N ASN A 34 6.50 -10.92 16.95
CA ASN A 34 7.23 -11.19 15.73
C ASN A 34 6.30 -11.76 14.63
N ARG A 35 5.32 -10.96 14.19
CA ARG A 35 4.57 -11.22 12.97
C ARG A 35 5.57 -10.99 11.85
N GLY A 36 6.07 -12.10 11.29
CA GLY A 36 7.14 -12.17 10.30
C GLY A 36 7.26 -10.86 9.54
N ARG A 37 8.24 -10.04 9.95
CA ARG A 37 8.53 -8.79 9.25
C ARG A 37 8.88 -9.24 7.86
N HIS A 38 8.01 -8.93 6.89
CA HIS A 38 8.34 -9.13 5.48
C HIS A 38 9.64 -8.34 5.27
N ARG A 39 10.76 -9.05 5.18
CA ARG A 39 12.09 -8.45 5.04
C ARG A 39 12.01 -7.54 3.83
N GLU A 40 12.23 -6.25 4.04
CA GLU A 40 12.22 -5.29 2.92
C GLU A 40 13.17 -5.81 1.84
N PRO A 41 12.78 -5.73 0.55
CA PRO A 41 13.67 -6.19 -0.51
C PRO A 41 15.00 -5.46 -0.40
N ARG A 42 16.09 -6.13 -0.73
CA ARG A 42 17.38 -5.43 -0.90
C ARG A 42 17.32 -4.62 -2.19
N GLY A 43 17.98 -3.47 -2.21
CA GLY A 43 17.94 -2.59 -3.37
C GLY A 43 18.45 -1.19 -3.07
N ASP A 44 18.60 -0.43 -4.15
CA ASP A 44 18.98 0.98 -4.11
C ASP A 44 17.75 1.81 -3.73
N ARG A 45 17.94 2.79 -2.84
CA ARG A 45 16.91 3.78 -2.54
C ARG A 45 17.26 5.10 -3.21
N VAL A 46 16.27 5.67 -3.85
CA VAL A 46 16.34 7.03 -4.38
C VAL A 46 15.23 7.87 -3.75
N GLN A 47 15.50 9.15 -3.59
CA GLN A 47 14.59 10.11 -2.98
C GLN A 47 14.69 11.42 -3.75
N TRP A 48 13.56 12.07 -3.96
CA TRP A 48 13.51 13.34 -4.67
C TRP A 48 12.27 14.12 -4.24
N THR A 49 12.21 15.38 -4.65
CA THR A 49 11.07 16.25 -4.40
C THR A 49 10.34 16.52 -5.71
N ARG A 50 9.01 16.52 -5.70
CA ARG A 50 8.20 16.90 -6.85
C ARG A 50 7.41 18.17 -6.56
N THR A 51 7.55 19.17 -7.42
CA THR A 51 6.71 20.38 -7.39
C THR A 51 5.44 20.13 -8.21
N LEU A 52 4.29 20.38 -7.58
CA LEU A 52 2.97 20.32 -8.21
C LEU A 52 2.60 21.68 -8.83
N SER A 53 1.49 21.74 -9.57
CA SER A 53 1.11 22.90 -10.39
C SER A 53 0.86 24.19 -9.60
N ASP A 54 0.60 24.09 -8.31
CA ASP A 54 0.33 25.19 -7.38
C ASP A 54 1.56 25.56 -6.51
N GLY A 55 2.72 24.96 -6.81
CA GLY A 55 3.95 25.17 -6.06
C GLY A 55 4.11 24.31 -4.81
N VAL A 56 3.11 23.48 -4.46
CA VAL A 56 3.26 22.50 -3.36
C VAL A 56 4.30 21.46 -3.75
N THR A 57 5.20 21.18 -2.82
CA THR A 57 6.24 20.17 -3.00
C THR A 57 5.86 18.89 -2.27
N VAL A 58 6.15 17.75 -2.88
CA VAL A 58 5.88 16.42 -2.33
C VAL A 58 7.17 15.63 -2.31
N GLU A 59 7.50 15.06 -1.15
CA GLU A 59 8.63 14.16 -1.00
C GLU A 59 8.27 12.75 -1.49
N GLU A 60 9.12 12.22 -2.37
CA GLU A 60 8.93 10.94 -3.02
C GLU A 60 10.14 10.04 -2.82
N THR A 61 9.89 8.74 -2.70
CA THR A 61 10.92 7.73 -2.54
C THR A 61 10.65 6.56 -3.46
N ALA A 62 11.69 5.95 -4.00
CA ALA A 62 11.60 4.66 -4.67
C ALA A 62 12.67 3.69 -4.17
N LEU A 63 12.30 2.41 -4.07
CA LEU A 63 13.20 1.30 -3.83
C LEU A 63 13.33 0.51 -5.13
N ILE A 64 14.53 0.45 -5.68
CA ILE A 64 14.90 -0.33 -6.87
C ILE A 64 15.42 -1.68 -6.38
N ALA A 65 14.57 -2.70 -6.38
CA ALA A 65 14.92 -4.04 -5.96
C ALA A 65 15.52 -4.83 -7.13
N SER A 66 16.84 -4.95 -7.14
CA SER A 66 17.60 -5.62 -8.21
C SER A 66 17.42 -7.14 -8.27
N GLU A 67 16.96 -7.77 -7.19
CA GLU A 67 16.79 -9.24 -7.14
C GLU A 67 15.60 -9.74 -7.98
N HIS A 68 14.68 -8.85 -8.39
CA HIS A 68 13.40 -9.22 -9.00
C HIS A 68 12.91 -8.22 -10.06
N ASP A 69 13.76 -7.34 -10.59
CA ASP A 69 13.33 -6.27 -11.52
C ASP A 69 12.05 -5.55 -11.04
N VAL A 70 12.02 -5.22 -9.74
CA VAL A 70 10.88 -4.60 -9.08
C VAL A 70 11.26 -3.20 -8.62
N ILE A 71 10.36 -2.25 -8.81
CA ILE A 71 10.48 -0.91 -8.23
C ILE A 71 9.26 -0.65 -7.35
N ILE A 72 9.50 -0.20 -6.12
CA ILE A 72 8.43 0.22 -5.20
C ILE A 72 8.56 1.71 -4.96
N PHE A 73 7.60 2.47 -5.48
CA PHE A 73 7.49 3.92 -5.32
C PHE A 73 6.52 4.26 -4.18
N LYS A 74 6.83 5.33 -3.44
CA LYS A 74 5.99 5.89 -2.38
C LYS A 74 5.97 7.41 -2.44
N SER A 75 4.77 7.96 -2.43
CA SER A 75 4.52 9.38 -2.15
C SER A 75 4.00 9.49 -0.72
N GLN A 76 4.76 10.16 0.15
CA GLN A 76 4.50 10.15 1.61
C GLN A 76 3.94 11.46 2.17
N ASP A 77 3.69 12.47 1.34
CA ASP A 77 3.27 13.76 1.87
C ASP A 77 1.75 13.89 2.03
N ASN A 78 1.31 14.31 3.22
CA ASN A 78 -0.10 14.64 3.46
C ASN A 78 -0.39 16.11 3.07
N SER A 79 0.63 16.94 2.83
CA SER A 79 0.47 18.35 2.43
C SER A 79 -0.32 18.49 1.13
N SER A 80 -0.16 17.54 0.20
CA SER A 80 -0.87 17.52 -1.08
C SER A 80 -2.35 17.09 -0.97
N GLU A 81 -2.83 16.68 0.21
CA GLU A 81 -4.23 16.31 0.40
C GLU A 81 -5.17 17.52 0.16
N SER A 82 -4.71 18.76 0.41
CA SER A 82 -5.45 19.99 0.11
C SER A 82 -5.75 20.17 -1.38
N LEU A 83 -4.93 19.58 -2.24
CA LEU A 83 -5.04 19.60 -3.70
C LEU A 83 -5.77 18.37 -4.25
N GLY A 84 -6.33 17.55 -3.36
CA GLY A 84 -7.02 16.32 -3.72
C GLY A 84 -6.09 15.15 -4.06
N PHE A 85 -4.76 15.29 -3.89
CA PHE A 85 -3.85 14.17 -4.07
C PHE A 85 -3.89 13.23 -2.87
N GLN A 86 -4.01 11.94 -3.16
CA GLN A 86 -3.87 10.89 -2.18
C GLN A 86 -2.45 10.34 -2.21
N THR A 87 -1.87 10.13 -1.02
CA THR A 87 -0.66 9.34 -0.89
C THR A 87 -0.84 7.96 -1.52
N SER A 88 0.18 7.54 -2.26
CA SER A 88 0.22 6.27 -2.99
C SER A 88 1.45 5.46 -2.62
N GLU A 89 1.29 4.16 -2.75
CA GLU A 89 2.38 3.22 -2.94
C GLU A 89 2.15 2.55 -4.30
N VAL A 90 3.17 2.56 -5.15
CA VAL A 90 3.10 2.01 -6.51
C VAL A 90 4.15 0.91 -6.64
N TYR A 91 3.72 -0.24 -7.12
CA TYR A 91 4.57 -1.36 -7.50
C TYR A 91 4.75 -1.36 -9.01
N TYR A 92 5.98 -1.49 -9.46
CA TYR A 92 6.33 -1.82 -10.84
C TYR A 92 7.03 -3.17 -10.81
N GLY A 93 6.48 -4.17 -11.50
CA GLY A 93 7.08 -5.48 -11.65
C GLY A 93 7.33 -5.78 -13.12
N PHE A 94 8.54 -6.26 -13.39
CA PHE A 94 9.00 -6.63 -14.74
C PHE A 94 9.52 -8.09 -14.79
N ASP A 95 9.32 -8.86 -13.71
CA ASP A 95 9.80 -10.24 -13.52
C ASP A 95 8.93 -11.33 -14.17
N GLY A 96 7.89 -10.96 -14.93
CA GLY A 96 6.97 -11.88 -15.58
C GLY A 96 6.80 -11.61 -17.08
N ASP A 97 5.92 -12.38 -17.71
CA ASP A 97 5.65 -12.28 -19.17
C ASP A 97 5.13 -10.90 -19.57
N GLU A 98 4.41 -10.22 -18.66
CA GLU A 98 3.85 -8.88 -18.86
C GLU A 98 4.28 -7.93 -17.73
N PRO A 99 4.79 -6.73 -18.06
CA PRO A 99 5.04 -5.68 -17.07
C PRO A 99 3.76 -5.24 -16.36
N ILE A 100 3.82 -5.12 -15.03
CA ILE A 100 2.66 -4.77 -14.20
C ILE A 100 2.97 -3.52 -13.36
N MET A 101 2.10 -2.52 -13.44
CA MET A 101 2.05 -1.39 -12.51
C MET A 101 0.81 -1.53 -11.61
N ALA A 102 1.03 -1.58 -10.29
CA ALA A 102 -0.05 -1.66 -9.31
C ALA A 102 -0.02 -0.46 -8.36
N ILE A 103 -1.09 0.33 -8.37
CA ILE A 103 -1.22 1.57 -7.60
C ILE A 103 -2.16 1.34 -6.42
N SER A 104 -1.66 1.55 -5.19
CA SER A 104 -2.50 1.55 -3.99
C SER A 104 -2.53 2.94 -3.35
N THR A 105 -3.71 3.56 -3.38
CA THR A 105 -3.93 4.88 -2.75
C THR A 105 -4.32 4.73 -1.28
N ARG A 106 -4.16 5.79 -0.48
CA ARG A 106 -4.48 5.78 0.95
C ARG A 106 -5.94 5.46 1.21
N GLY A 107 -6.18 4.62 2.23
CA GLY A 107 -7.52 4.28 2.71
C GLY A 107 -7.44 3.43 3.97
N ARG A 108 -8.57 3.19 4.64
CA ARG A 108 -8.61 2.29 5.81
C ARG A 108 -8.05 0.92 5.40
N ARG A 109 -7.14 0.34 6.21
CA ARG A 109 -6.39 -0.92 5.96
C ARG A 109 -7.22 -2.13 5.47
N ARG A 110 -8.54 -2.11 5.57
CA ARG A 110 -9.44 -3.13 5.01
C ARG A 110 -10.19 -2.47 3.86
N GLY A 111 -9.78 -2.77 2.63
CA GLY A 111 -10.43 -2.27 1.41
C GLY A 111 -9.80 -1.01 0.82
N ARG A 112 -8.47 -0.88 0.86
CA ARG A 112 -7.81 0.06 -0.08
C ARG A 112 -8.00 -0.52 -1.48
N PRO A 113 -8.40 0.25 -2.49
CA PRO A 113 -8.35 -0.25 -3.86
C PRO A 113 -6.88 -0.43 -4.29
N CYS A 114 -6.67 -1.38 -5.20
CA CYS A 114 -5.42 -1.57 -5.90
C CYS A 114 -5.74 -1.54 -7.40
N PHE A 115 -5.20 -0.57 -8.12
CA PHE A 115 -5.45 -0.38 -9.55
C PHE A 115 -4.29 -0.98 -10.32
N LEU A 116 -4.59 -1.88 -11.25
CA LEU A 116 -3.61 -2.57 -12.09
C LEU A 116 -3.61 -1.94 -13.47
N THR A 117 -2.44 -1.59 -13.97
CA THR A 117 -2.22 -1.04 -15.31
C THR A 117 -0.85 -1.49 -15.83
N THR A 118 -0.50 -1.09 -17.05
CA THR A 118 0.80 -1.40 -17.66
C THR A 118 1.75 -0.21 -17.45
N PRO A 119 3.01 -0.43 -17.03
CA PRO A 119 4.03 0.61 -17.04
C PRO A 119 4.22 1.20 -18.44
N GLN A 120 4.44 2.52 -18.55
CA GLN A 120 4.71 3.19 -19.83
C GLN A 120 6.17 3.09 -20.29
N GLN A 121 7.07 2.69 -19.39
CA GLN A 121 8.50 2.56 -19.63
C GLN A 121 8.99 1.16 -19.31
N SER A 122 10.12 0.78 -19.92
CA SER A 122 10.84 -0.43 -19.57
C SER A 122 11.48 -0.33 -18.18
N TYR A 123 11.91 -1.46 -17.62
CA TYR A 123 12.64 -1.46 -16.35
C TYR A 123 13.92 -0.61 -16.44
N ALA A 124 14.71 -0.77 -17.50
CA ALA A 124 15.98 -0.08 -17.67
C ALA A 124 15.80 1.45 -17.75
N ASP A 125 14.81 1.91 -18.52
CA ASP A 125 14.50 3.33 -18.67
C ASP A 125 14.03 3.93 -17.34
N LEU A 126 13.12 3.22 -16.64
CA LEU A 126 12.59 3.69 -15.36
C LEU A 126 13.68 3.73 -14.28
N VAL A 127 14.60 2.75 -14.24
CA VAL A 127 15.76 2.78 -13.32
C VAL A 127 16.69 3.96 -13.64
N ALA A 128 17.00 4.19 -14.92
CA ALA A 128 17.83 5.31 -15.34
C ALA A 128 17.20 6.66 -14.95
N ALA A 129 15.90 6.83 -15.22
CA ALA A 129 15.15 8.02 -14.85
C ALA A 129 15.13 8.23 -13.33
N LEU A 130 14.90 7.18 -12.54
CA LEU A 130 14.88 7.26 -11.08
C LEU A 130 16.24 7.62 -10.48
N ARG A 131 17.33 7.06 -11.01
CA ARG A 131 18.69 7.39 -10.58
C ARG A 131 19.04 8.84 -10.91
N ALA A 132 18.65 9.34 -12.08
CA ALA A 132 18.87 10.72 -12.48
C ALA A 132 18.13 11.73 -11.58
N ARG A 133 16.99 11.33 -11.00
CA ARG A 133 16.19 12.19 -10.10
C ARG A 133 16.70 12.21 -8.66
N ASN A 134 17.59 11.32 -8.27
CA ASN A 134 17.99 11.18 -6.87
C ASN A 134 18.62 12.47 -6.32
N GLY A 135 18.00 13.05 -5.28
CA GLY A 135 18.42 14.31 -4.67
C GLY A 135 18.01 15.57 -5.45
N THR A 136 17.19 15.44 -6.48
CA THR A 136 16.73 16.57 -7.31
C THR A 136 15.31 17.02 -6.95
N THR A 137 14.91 18.18 -7.48
CA THR A 137 13.52 18.62 -7.53
C THR A 137 13.03 18.54 -8.98
N VAL A 138 11.89 17.89 -9.21
CA VAL A 138 11.29 17.72 -10.53
C VAL A 138 9.87 18.28 -10.57
N SER A 139 9.37 18.57 -11.78
CA SER A 139 7.95 18.82 -12.03
C SER A 139 7.37 17.62 -12.79
N PHE A 140 6.06 17.38 -12.66
CA PHE A 140 5.43 16.34 -13.47
C PHE A 140 5.32 16.80 -14.92
N SER A 141 5.55 15.88 -15.85
CA SER A 141 5.48 16.16 -17.30
C SER A 141 4.18 15.69 -17.92
N SER A 142 3.48 14.74 -17.30
CA SER A 142 2.28 14.13 -17.88
C SER A 142 1.28 13.61 -16.85
N THR A 143 0.05 13.44 -17.32
CA THR A 143 -1.07 12.85 -16.55
C THR A 143 -1.50 11.55 -17.19
N LEU A 144 -1.48 10.46 -16.41
CA LEU A 144 -2.01 9.16 -16.78
C LEU A 144 -3.44 9.03 -16.27
N GLN A 145 -4.39 8.93 -17.19
CA GLN A 145 -5.79 8.68 -16.87
C GLN A 145 -6.06 7.18 -16.83
N LEU A 146 -6.61 6.70 -15.72
CA LEU A 146 -6.99 5.30 -15.52
C LEU A 146 -8.50 5.20 -15.32
N ASN A 147 -9.14 4.36 -16.13
CA ASN A 147 -10.54 4.04 -15.97
C ASN A 147 -10.72 2.68 -15.28
N ALA A 148 -11.32 2.68 -14.10
CA ALA A 148 -11.62 1.50 -13.30
C ALA A 148 -13.13 1.23 -13.16
N GLN A 149 -13.95 1.72 -14.12
CA GLN A 149 -15.41 1.58 -14.13
C GLN A 149 -15.92 0.15 -14.36
N VAL A 150 -15.10 -0.74 -14.93
CA VAL A 150 -15.41 -2.16 -15.13
C VAL A 150 -15.64 -2.92 -13.81
N GLY A 151 -15.30 -2.29 -12.67
CA GLY A 151 -15.50 -2.85 -11.35
C GLY A 151 -14.30 -3.66 -10.85
N SER A 152 -14.45 -4.25 -9.67
CA SER A 152 -13.35 -4.99 -9.05
C SER A 152 -13.23 -6.40 -9.62
N MET A 153 -11.99 -6.83 -9.90
CA MET A 153 -11.63 -8.19 -10.24
C MET A 153 -12.23 -9.21 -9.27
N ASN A 154 -12.68 -10.35 -9.81
CA ASN A 154 -13.19 -11.46 -9.02
C ASN A 154 -12.16 -11.91 -7.98
N ASN A 155 -12.61 -12.22 -6.76
CA ASN A 155 -11.76 -12.70 -5.66
C ASN A 155 -10.86 -13.90 -6.03
N THR A 156 -11.32 -14.81 -6.89
CA THR A 156 -10.53 -15.96 -7.34
C THR A 156 -9.36 -15.52 -8.20
N LEU A 157 -9.61 -14.66 -9.20
CA LEU A 157 -8.58 -14.08 -10.07
C LEU A 157 -7.62 -13.19 -9.26
N ALA A 158 -8.14 -12.32 -8.40
CA ALA A 158 -7.35 -11.48 -7.51
C ALA A 158 -6.39 -12.30 -6.62
N ARG A 159 -6.83 -13.47 -6.13
CA ARG A 159 -5.97 -14.38 -5.35
C ARG A 159 -4.92 -15.06 -6.22
N ALA A 160 -5.27 -15.48 -7.43
CA ALA A 160 -4.33 -16.08 -8.37
C ALA A 160 -3.24 -15.06 -8.76
N PHE A 161 -3.65 -13.88 -9.18
CA PHE A 161 -2.78 -12.77 -9.55
C PHE A 161 -1.85 -12.35 -8.39
N SER A 162 -2.41 -12.25 -7.18
CA SER A 162 -1.63 -11.97 -5.97
C SER A 162 -0.63 -13.07 -5.58
N ARG A 163 -0.85 -14.33 -6.00
CA ARG A 163 0.08 -15.43 -5.74
C ARG A 163 1.23 -15.44 -6.76
N GLN A 164 0.92 -15.12 -8.02
CA GLN A 164 1.91 -14.96 -9.08
C GLN A 164 2.84 -13.77 -8.80
N ASN A 165 2.32 -12.69 -8.22
CA ASN A 165 3.07 -11.47 -7.90
C ASN A 165 3.22 -11.26 -6.38
N PRO A 166 4.10 -12.02 -5.68
CA PRO A 166 4.18 -12.01 -4.23
C PRO A 166 4.69 -10.68 -3.66
N LEU A 167 5.55 -9.96 -4.37
CA LEU A 167 6.08 -8.67 -3.92
C LEU A 167 5.02 -7.56 -3.99
N MET A 168 4.16 -7.59 -5.00
CA MET A 168 3.01 -6.68 -5.13
C MET A 168 2.09 -6.73 -3.90
N ARG A 169 1.99 -7.87 -3.19
CA ARG A 169 1.16 -7.99 -1.97
C ARG A 169 1.52 -7.00 -0.87
N ARG A 170 2.77 -6.52 -0.85
CA ARG A 170 3.24 -5.53 0.11
C ARG A 170 2.55 -4.18 -0.12
N VAL A 171 2.40 -3.80 -1.38
CA VAL A 171 1.68 -2.61 -1.82
C VAL A 171 0.17 -2.84 -1.76
N CYS A 172 -0.31 -3.95 -2.31
CA CYS A 172 -1.73 -4.27 -2.46
C CYS A 172 -2.26 -5.29 -1.42
N THR A 173 -2.10 -4.97 -0.12
CA THR A 173 -2.48 -5.89 0.97
C THR A 173 -4.01 -6.05 1.12
N ARG A 174 -4.54 -7.26 0.82
CA ARG A 174 -5.97 -7.61 1.03
C ARG A 174 -6.94 -6.67 0.32
N ASN A 175 -6.50 -6.13 -0.81
CA ASN A 175 -7.20 -5.10 -1.56
C ASN A 175 -8.13 -5.72 -2.59
N LYS A 176 -9.15 -4.94 -3.00
CA LYS A 176 -9.88 -5.19 -4.23
C LYS A 176 -8.99 -4.72 -5.38
N TYR A 177 -8.73 -5.61 -6.32
CA TYR A 177 -8.00 -5.25 -7.53
C TYR A 177 -9.00 -4.71 -8.55
N TYR A 178 -8.63 -3.64 -9.23
CA TYR A 178 -9.35 -3.07 -10.36
C TYR A 178 -8.37 -3.12 -11.52
N ASP A 179 -8.73 -3.86 -12.57
CA ASP A 179 -7.90 -3.93 -13.76
C ASP A 179 -8.31 -2.81 -14.71
N THR A 180 -7.42 -1.84 -14.91
CA THR A 180 -7.68 -0.69 -15.80
C THR A 180 -7.08 -0.90 -17.19
N ARG A 181 -6.50 -2.07 -17.46
CA ARG A 181 -5.98 -2.46 -18.79
C ARG A 181 -7.11 -2.92 -19.69
N VAL A 182 -8.16 -3.49 -19.10
CA VAL A 182 -9.35 -3.93 -19.80
C VAL A 182 -10.27 -2.74 -19.97
N GLN A 183 -10.44 -2.26 -21.21
CA GLN A 183 -11.49 -1.33 -21.54
C GLN A 183 -12.82 -2.09 -21.53
N GLY A 184 -13.78 -1.63 -20.72
CA GLY A 184 -15.12 -2.19 -20.68
C GLY A 184 -16.15 -1.08 -20.73
N GLU A 185 -17.38 -1.44 -21.04
CA GLU A 185 -18.49 -0.49 -21.06
C GLU A 185 -18.65 0.13 -19.66
N THR A 186 -18.71 1.45 -19.63
CA THR A 186 -19.02 2.20 -18.42
C THR A 186 -20.42 1.83 -17.98
N VAL A 187 -20.59 1.44 -16.71
CA VAL A 187 -21.94 1.22 -16.16
C VAL A 187 -22.63 2.57 -16.03
N GLU A 188 -23.56 2.85 -16.94
CA GLU A 188 -24.33 4.09 -16.95
C GLU A 188 -25.14 4.24 -15.65
N GLY A 189 -25.06 5.41 -15.02
CA GLY A 189 -25.80 5.71 -13.78
C GLY A 189 -25.09 5.40 -12.45
N GLU A 190 -23.87 4.84 -12.45
CA GLU A 190 -23.09 4.72 -11.22
C GLU A 190 -22.38 6.04 -10.87
N GLU A 191 -22.49 6.47 -9.61
CA GLU A 191 -21.71 7.61 -9.10
C GLU A 191 -20.22 7.27 -9.18
N THR A 192 -19.45 8.07 -9.91
CA THR A 192 -18.00 7.87 -10.05
C THR A 192 -17.22 8.81 -9.14
N ARG A 193 -16.07 8.35 -8.65
CA ARG A 193 -15.12 9.20 -7.93
C ARG A 193 -13.81 9.28 -8.68
N LEU A 194 -13.27 10.49 -8.77
CA LEU A 194 -11.92 10.77 -9.22
C LEU A 194 -10.93 10.72 -8.04
N ILE A 195 -9.81 10.03 -8.21
CA ILE A 195 -8.66 10.09 -7.30
C ILE A 195 -7.47 10.62 -8.07
N LYS A 196 -6.84 11.67 -7.53
CA LYS A 196 -5.52 12.11 -7.97
C LYS A 196 -4.46 11.48 -7.10
N THR A 197 -3.41 10.97 -7.70
CA THR A 197 -2.27 10.40 -6.99
C THR A 197 -1.01 10.52 -7.82
N LEU A 198 0.13 10.12 -7.26
CA LEU A 198 1.42 10.20 -7.94
C LEU A 198 1.94 8.80 -8.23
N ALA A 199 2.58 8.67 -9.39
CA ALA A 199 3.40 7.56 -9.80
C ALA A 199 4.82 8.08 -10.06
N ALA A 200 5.78 7.19 -10.31
CA ALA A 200 7.19 7.56 -10.44
C ALA A 200 7.41 8.74 -11.40
N GLU A 201 6.68 8.82 -12.50
CA GLU A 201 6.87 9.85 -13.55
C GLU A 201 5.65 10.73 -13.80
N ASN A 202 4.48 10.25 -13.44
CA ASN A 202 3.22 10.83 -13.86
C ASN A 202 2.37 11.24 -12.66
N GLN A 203 1.53 12.23 -12.88
CA GLN A 203 0.28 12.35 -12.12
C GLN A 203 -0.66 11.24 -12.60
N VAL A 204 -1.37 10.58 -11.69
CA VAL A 204 -2.35 9.56 -12.05
C VAL A 204 -3.73 10.02 -11.61
N GLU A 205 -4.66 10.03 -12.56
CA GLU A 205 -6.06 10.35 -12.35
C GLU A 205 -6.90 9.09 -12.55
N ILE A 206 -7.51 8.61 -11.47
CA ILE A 206 -8.22 7.33 -11.45
C ILE A 206 -9.70 7.58 -11.25
N THR A 207 -10.50 7.21 -12.25
CA THR A 207 -11.96 7.25 -12.17
C THR A 207 -12.47 5.85 -11.85
N PHE A 208 -13.23 5.70 -10.76
CA PHE A 208 -13.75 4.40 -10.32
C PHE A 208 -15.13 4.55 -9.66
N PRO A 209 -15.97 3.50 -9.66
CA PRO A 209 -17.33 3.60 -9.18
C PRO A 209 -17.37 3.65 -7.65
N VAL A 210 -18.20 4.53 -7.11
CA VAL A 210 -18.50 4.63 -5.68
C VAL A 210 -19.45 3.49 -5.35
N VAL A 211 -18.90 2.42 -4.76
CA VAL A 211 -19.75 1.37 -4.18
C VAL A 211 -20.47 1.97 -2.98
N SER A 212 -21.69 2.46 -3.18
CA SER A 212 -22.52 3.03 -2.13
C SER A 212 -22.67 1.98 -1.02
N ARG A 213 -22.12 2.28 0.16
CA ARG A 213 -22.24 1.39 1.31
C ARG A 213 -23.62 1.54 1.93
N GLN A 214 -24.68 1.26 1.17
CA GLN A 214 -26.04 1.19 1.73
C GLN A 214 -26.18 0.08 2.79
N ARG A 215 -25.21 -0.84 2.92
CA ARG A 215 -25.21 -1.94 3.89
C ARG A 215 -24.11 -1.80 4.93
N ASP A 216 -24.34 -1.00 5.96
CA ASP A 216 -23.75 -1.28 7.29
C ASP A 216 -24.53 -0.66 8.46
N ALA A 217 -25.57 0.15 8.20
CA ALA A 217 -26.54 0.57 9.22
C ALA A 217 -27.23 -0.62 9.94
N ARG A 218 -27.21 -1.83 9.34
CA ARG A 218 -27.76 -3.05 9.95
C ARG A 218 -26.78 -3.82 10.85
N ARG A 219 -25.46 -3.57 10.81
CA ARG A 219 -24.49 -4.34 11.62
C ARG A 219 -24.24 -3.80 13.03
N ASN A 220 -24.71 -2.59 13.35
CA ASN A 220 -24.61 -2.03 14.70
C ASN A 220 -25.81 -2.32 15.63
N ARG A 221 -26.78 -3.16 15.22
CA ARG A 221 -27.90 -3.56 16.11
C ARG A 221 -27.62 -4.79 17.00
N GLY A 222 -26.44 -5.41 16.93
CA GLY A 222 -26.21 -6.73 17.54
C GLY A 222 -25.59 -6.81 18.94
N ASN A 223 -24.88 -5.80 19.46
CA ASN A 223 -24.03 -5.98 20.66
C ASN A 223 -24.39 -5.14 21.90
N ARG A 224 -25.63 -4.65 22.02
CA ARG A 224 -26.04 -3.79 23.15
C ARG A 224 -27.12 -4.35 24.08
N ARG A 225 -27.46 -5.64 24.01
CA ARG A 225 -28.32 -6.29 25.02
C ARG A 225 -27.79 -7.67 25.38
N GLY A 226 -27.39 -7.86 26.64
CA GLY A 226 -27.24 -9.20 27.20
C GLY A 226 -25.95 -9.54 27.98
N ARG A 227 -25.25 -8.59 28.62
CA ARG A 227 -24.28 -8.96 29.67
C ARG A 227 -24.31 -7.98 30.85
N GLY A 228 -25.52 -7.75 31.34
CA GLY A 228 -25.77 -7.14 32.64
C GLY A 228 -26.46 -8.15 33.55
N GLY A 229 -25.80 -8.51 34.65
CA GLY A 229 -26.50 -8.92 35.87
C GLY A 229 -26.72 -10.42 36.09
N ARG A 230 -25.66 -11.14 36.51
CA ARG A 230 -25.76 -12.00 37.71
C ARG A 230 -24.51 -11.82 38.55
N ARG A 231 -24.58 -10.80 39.40
CA ARG A 231 -23.92 -10.78 40.71
C ARG A 231 -24.38 -12.02 41.48
N GLY A 232 -23.47 -12.66 42.19
CA GLY A 232 -23.85 -13.58 43.26
C GLY A 232 -22.80 -14.63 43.54
N ASN A 233 -22.10 -14.45 44.68
CA ASN A 233 -21.47 -15.49 45.49
C ASN A 233 -20.16 -16.08 44.93
N ARG A 234 -19.08 -16.30 45.70
CA ARG A 234 -18.82 -16.24 47.15
C ARG A 234 -17.29 -16.38 47.31
N ARG A 235 -16.73 -15.77 48.38
CA ARG A 235 -15.63 -16.27 49.23
C ARG A 235 -14.36 -16.78 48.50
N GLY A 236 -13.21 -16.14 48.61
CA GLY A 236 -12.52 -15.87 49.87
C GLY A 236 -11.18 -16.61 49.88
N GLY A 237 -10.14 -16.02 50.47
CA GLY A 237 -8.83 -16.66 50.68
C GLY A 237 -7.68 -15.85 50.10
N ARG A 238 -7.12 -14.90 50.86
CA ARG A 238 -5.91 -15.07 51.70
C ARG A 238 -4.62 -14.92 50.88
N ARG A 239 -3.94 -13.79 51.02
CA ARG A 239 -2.87 -13.49 52.01
C ARG A 239 -1.52 -14.08 51.57
N GLY A 240 -0.59 -13.16 51.28
CA GLY A 240 0.74 -13.15 51.90
C GLY A 240 1.85 -13.98 51.24
N GLY A 241 3.03 -13.37 51.14
CA GLY A 241 4.32 -14.02 50.83
C GLY A 241 5.10 -13.22 49.79
N ARG A 242 5.84 -12.16 50.20
CA ARG A 242 7.24 -12.15 50.67
C ARG A 242 8.29 -12.38 49.57
N ARG A 243 9.23 -11.43 49.57
CA ARG A 243 10.63 -11.47 49.11
C ARG A 243 11.25 -12.88 49.05
N GLY A 244 12.01 -13.10 47.99
CA GLY A 244 13.01 -14.16 47.79
C GLY A 244 13.43 -14.10 46.32
N GLU A 245 14.52 -13.43 46.01
CA GLU A 245 15.81 -14.08 45.68
C GLU A 245 15.78 -14.87 44.36
N ARG A 246 16.61 -14.40 43.41
CA ARG A 246 17.15 -15.21 42.32
C ARG A 246 17.72 -16.51 42.90
N PRO A 247 17.49 -17.65 42.24
CA PRO A 247 18.52 -18.17 41.34
C PRO A 247 17.85 -18.63 40.02
N GLY A 248 18.54 -18.68 38.89
CA GLY A 248 19.55 -19.68 38.62
C GLY A 248 19.19 -20.37 37.30
N ARG A 249 20.14 -20.33 36.38
CA ARG A 249 20.22 -21.12 35.15
C ARG A 249 19.84 -22.58 35.42
N GLY A 250 18.99 -23.19 34.58
CA GLY A 250 18.83 -24.64 34.63
C GLY A 250 17.66 -25.19 33.83
N ALA A 251 17.99 -25.74 32.66
CA ALA A 251 17.52 -27.06 32.20
C ALA A 251 16.03 -27.31 31.88
N ARG A 252 15.85 -27.79 30.65
CA ARG A 252 14.96 -28.89 30.22
C ARG A 252 13.47 -28.60 30.12
N GLY A 253 12.97 -28.82 28.90
CA GLY A 253 11.54 -28.92 28.64
C GLY A 253 11.26 -29.29 27.19
N GLN A 254 11.75 -30.45 26.74
CA GLN A 254 11.17 -31.12 25.58
C GLN A 254 9.66 -31.28 25.84
N ARG A 255 8.82 -30.62 25.04
CA ARG A 255 7.41 -30.96 24.92
C ARG A 255 7.10 -31.29 23.47
N ARG A 256 7.34 -32.57 23.16
CA ARG A 256 6.47 -33.36 22.27
C ARG A 256 5.03 -33.21 22.76
N GLY A 257 4.09 -32.94 21.86
CA GLY A 257 2.69 -32.83 22.24
C GLY A 257 1.73 -32.45 21.13
N ARG A 258 1.47 -33.41 20.24
CA ARG A 258 0.15 -33.74 19.67
C ARG A 258 -0.79 -32.57 19.32
N ARG A 259 -1.05 -32.40 18.02
CA ARG A 259 -2.43 -32.38 17.50
C ARG A 259 -2.47 -32.76 16.03
N GLN A 260 -2.49 -34.07 15.81
CA GLN A 260 -3.21 -34.67 14.69
C GLN A 260 -4.68 -34.22 14.80
N GLY A 261 -5.19 -33.63 13.73
CA GLY A 261 -6.54 -33.11 13.65
C GLY A 261 -7.07 -33.31 12.25
N ARG A 262 -7.47 -34.56 11.99
CA ARG A 262 -8.25 -35.03 10.84
C ARG A 262 -9.21 -33.96 10.30
N ARG A 263 -9.23 -33.78 8.98
CA ARG A 263 -10.49 -33.74 8.21
C ARG A 263 -10.21 -34.09 6.75
N ASN A 264 -10.24 -35.40 6.53
CA ASN A 264 -10.56 -36.01 5.26
C ASN A 264 -12.03 -35.69 4.96
N ARG A 265 -12.33 -35.06 3.82
CA ARG A 265 -13.68 -35.08 3.23
C ARG A 265 -13.52 -35.39 1.75
N ASN A 266 -13.59 -36.70 1.49
CA ASN A 266 -14.08 -37.26 0.24
C ASN A 266 -15.56 -36.85 0.04
N ARG A 267 -15.84 -36.30 -1.14
CA ARG A 267 -17.05 -36.44 -1.96
C ARG A 267 -16.54 -36.08 -3.36
N GLY A 268 -16.41 -37.00 -4.30
CA GLY A 268 -17.45 -37.93 -4.73
C GLY A 268 -17.85 -37.47 -6.13
N THR A 269 -17.32 -38.19 -7.10
CA THR A 269 -17.58 -38.20 -8.54
C THR A 269 -19.07 -38.16 -8.92
N VAL A 270 -19.38 -37.47 -10.02
CA VAL A 270 -20.35 -37.93 -11.02
C VAL A 270 -19.74 -37.64 -12.39
N LEU A 271 -19.46 -38.72 -13.12
CA LEU A 271 -19.32 -38.78 -14.57
C LEU A 271 -20.74 -38.84 -15.14
N GLU A 272 -21.09 -37.96 -16.08
CA GLU A 272 -21.98 -38.29 -17.20
C GLU A 272 -21.52 -37.44 -18.40
N GLU A 273 -21.20 -38.16 -19.48
CA GLU A 273 -20.96 -37.83 -20.90
C GLU A 273 -20.39 -36.46 -21.33
#